data_AF-A0A3B9Q3D0-F1
#
_entry.id   AF-A0A3B9Q3D0-F1
#
_cell.length_a   1.000
_cell.length_b   1.000
_cell.length_c   1.000
_cell.angle_alpha   90.00
_cell.angle_beta   90.00
_cell.angle_gamma   90.00
#
_symmetry.space_group_name_H-M   'P 1'
#
loop_
_entity.id
_entity.type
_entity.pdbx_description
1 polymer ?
#
loop_
_entity_poly.entity_id
_entity_poly.type
_entity_poly.pdbx_seq_one_letter_code
_entity_poly.pdbx_strand_id
1 'polypeptide(L)' 'MNLKEQLNRAIVIAMEAHEGQLDTHNGRPYIEHPFRVMNAGHTLQEKIVGILHDVVEDTPWTLAQLTEEGF' A
#
# COMPACT_ATOMS: atom_id res chain seq x y z
N MET A 1 16.57 3.32 4.94
CA MET A 1 16.29 2.38 3.84
C MET A 1 16.48 3.08 2.52
N ASN A 2 16.90 2.36 1.48
CA ASN A 2 16.86 2.86 0.10
C ASN A 2 15.46 2.68 -0.51
N LEU A 3 15.21 3.27 -1.68
CA LEU A 3 13.88 3.23 -2.33
C LEU A 3 13.39 1.81 -2.66
N LYS A 4 14.28 0.85 -2.92
CA LYS A 4 13.88 -0.54 -3.18
C LYS A 4 13.45 -1.25 -1.90
N GLU A 5 14.18 -1.02 -0.80
CA GLU A 5 13.81 -1.51 0.54
C GLU A 5 12.48 -0.91 1.00
N GLN A 6 12.27 0.40 0.79
CA GLN A 6 11.00 1.06 1.08
C GLN A 6 9.85 0.49 0.25
N LEU A 7 10.03 0.24 -1.05
CA LEU A 7 8.99 -0.38 -1.88
C LEU A 7 8.62 -1.77 -1.37
N ASN A 8 9.61 -2.60 -1.02
CA ASN A 8 9.34 -3.92 -0.46
C ASN A 8 8.58 -3.82 0.87
N ARG A 9 8.98 -2.89 1.75
CA ARG A 9 8.29 -2.68 3.03
C ARG A 9 6.86 -2.19 2.83
N ALA A 10 6.64 -1.26 1.89
CA ALA A 10 5.34 -0.72 1.55
C ALA A 10 4.39 -1.81 1.03
N ILE A 11 4.88 -2.73 0.20
CA ILE A 11 4.11 -3.87 -0.30
C ILE A 11 3.67 -4.78 0.86
N VAL A 12 4.57 -5.12 1.78
CA VAL A 12 4.25 -5.95 2.94
C VAL A 12 3.17 -5.29 3.80
N ILE A 13 3.34 -3.99 4.11
CA ILE A 13 2.36 -3.22 4.90
C ILE A 13 0.98 -3.23 4.23
N ALA A 14 0.91 -2.93 2.93
CA ALA A 14 -0.37 -2.91 2.23
C ALA A 14 -1.05 -4.29 2.20
N MET A 15 -0.28 -5.36 2.00
CA MET A 15 -0.81 -6.73 2.01
C MET A 15 -1.38 -7.11 3.38
N GLU A 16 -0.69 -6.79 4.46
CA GLU A 16 -1.14 -7.05 5.83
C GLU A 16 -2.34 -6.17 6.20
N ALA A 17 -2.30 -4.89 5.84
CA ALA A 17 -3.33 -3.91 6.18
C ALA A 17 -4.68 -4.23 5.51
N HIS A 18 -4.65 -4.69 4.25
CA HIS A 18 -5.83 -5.04 3.47
C HIS A 18 -6.14 -6.55 3.50
N GLU A 19 -5.55 -7.32 4.43
CA GLU A 19 -5.82 -8.75 4.54
C GLU A 19 -7.31 -9.01 4.81
N GLY A 20 -7.95 -9.84 3.99
CA GLY A 20 -9.37 -10.17 4.10
C GLY A 20 -10.33 -9.07 3.65
N GLN A 21 -9.84 -7.88 3.28
CA GLN A 21 -10.68 -6.83 2.72
C GLN A 21 -11.12 -7.19 1.29
N LEU A 22 -12.41 -7.02 1.01
CA LEU A 22 -13.00 -7.25 -0.30
C LEU A 22 -13.45 -5.93 -0.92
N ASP A 23 -13.25 -5.79 -2.23
CA ASP A 23 -13.78 -4.68 -3.02
C ASP A 23 -15.31 -4.76 -3.06
N THR A 24 -15.97 -3.66 -2.70
CA THR A 24 -17.42 -3.55 -2.58
C THR A 24 -18.18 -3.69 -3.91
N HIS A 25 -17.50 -3.52 -5.04
CA HIS A 25 -18.11 -3.55 -6.37
C HIS A 25 -18.02 -4.92 -7.04
N ASN A 26 -16.99 -5.70 -6.72
CA ASN A 26 -16.70 -6.95 -7.44
C ASN A 26 -16.40 -8.16 -6.52
N GLY A 27 -16.29 -7.96 -5.20
CA GLY A 27 -16.05 -9.01 -4.22
C GLY A 27 -14.66 -9.65 -4.27
N ARG A 28 -13.71 -9.06 -5.02
CA ARG A 28 -12.32 -9.54 -5.12
C ARG A 28 -11.47 -8.98 -3.97
N PRO A 29 -10.31 -9.58 -3.66
CA PRO A 29 -9.40 -9.04 -2.66
C PRO A 29 -9.02 -7.58 -2.98
N TYR A 30 -9.24 -6.68 -2.02
CA TYR A 30 -9.04 -5.24 -2.23
C TYR A 30 -7.60 -4.89 -2.63
N ILE A 31 -6.63 -5.64 -2.11
CA ILE A 31 -5.20 -5.47 -2.40
C ILE A 31 -4.86 -5.45 -3.91
N GLU A 32 -5.69 -6.03 -4.77
CA GLU A 32 -5.54 -5.94 -6.24
C GLU A 32 -5.58 -4.47 -6.73
N HIS A 33 -6.38 -3.60 -6.10
CA HIS A 33 -6.48 -2.19 -6.46
C HIS A 33 -5.20 -1.39 -6.14
N PRO A 34 -4.66 -1.40 -4.90
CA PRO A 34 -3.36 -0.79 -4.61
C PRO A 34 -2.22 -1.30 -5.51
N PHE A 35 -2.19 -2.59 -5.85
CA PHE A 35 -1.21 -3.11 -6.80
C PHE A 35 -1.37 -2.52 -8.21
N ARG A 36 -2.59 -2.33 -8.69
CA ARG A 36 -2.85 -1.68 -9.99
C ARG A 36 -2.39 -0.22 -9.98
N VAL A 37 -2.65 0.52 -8.91
CA VAL A 37 -2.21 1.91 -8.75
C VAL A 37 -0.68 2.00 -8.67
N MET A 38 -0.04 1.13 -7.87
CA MET A 38 1.42 1.00 -7.84
C MET A 38 1.98 0.76 -9.25
N ASN A 39 1.43 -0.19 -10.00
CA ASN A 39 1.94 -0.53 -11.33
C ASN A 39 1.73 0.58 -12.38
N ALA A 40 0.84 1.54 -12.14
CA ALA A 40 0.69 2.72 -12.99
C ALA A 40 1.81 3.76 -12.77
N GLY A 41 2.51 3.71 -11.64
CA GLY A 41 3.64 4.60 -11.33
C GLY A 41 4.90 4.29 -12.14
N HIS A 42 5.62 5.33 -12.54
CA HIS A 42 6.86 5.26 -13.31
C HIS A 42 8.12 5.27 -12.43
N THR A 43 8.10 5.98 -11.31
CA THR A 43 9.23 6.05 -10.36
C THR A 43 9.03 5.14 -9.15
N LEU A 44 10.10 4.82 -8.41
CA LEU A 44 9.97 4.04 -7.17
C LEU A 44 9.14 4.78 -6.13
N GLN A 45 9.26 6.11 -6.05
CA GLN A 45 8.46 6.93 -5.15
C GLN A 45 6.97 6.87 -5.50
N GLU A 46 6.61 7.01 -6.78
CA GLU A 46 5.23 6.86 -7.24
C GLU A 46 4.68 5.47 -6.93
N LYS A 47 5.50 4.43 -7.06
CA LYS A 47 5.12 3.06 -6.69
C LYS A 47 4.88 2.91 -5.18
N ILE A 48 5.77 3.46 -4.35
CA ILE A 48 5.63 3.46 -2.89
C ILE A 48 4.33 4.17 -2.47
N VAL A 49 4.07 5.36 -3.01
CA VAL A 49 2.84 6.09 -2.71
C VAL A 49 1.62 5.32 -3.22
N GLY A 50 1.69 4.77 -4.43
CA GLY A 50 0.59 4.03 -5.04
C GLY A 50 0.18 2.77 -4.28
N ILE A 51 1.13 2.00 -3.74
CA ILE A 51 0.80 0.81 -2.94
C ILE A 51 0.26 1.17 -1.54
N LEU A 52 0.62 2.34 -1.00
CA LEU A 52 0.19 2.80 0.33
C LEU A 52 -1.03 3.73 0.34
N HIS A 53 -1.51 4.19 -0.82
CA HIS A 53 -2.42 5.33 -0.90
C HIS A 53 -3.71 5.18 -0.07
N ASP A 54 -4.25 3.97 -0.01
CA ASP A 54 -5.48 3.66 0.72
C ASP A 54 -5.23 3.01 2.10
N VAL A 55 -3.97 2.78 2.48
CA VAL A 55 -3.65 2.08 3.74
C VAL A 55 -4.16 2.84 4.97
N VAL A 56 -3.99 4.17 5.00
CA VAL A 56 -4.46 4.99 6.13
C VAL A 56 -5.97 5.28 6.05
N GLU A 57 -6.53 5.31 4.84
CA GLU A 57 -7.95 5.62 4.63
C GLU A 57 -8.85 4.43 4.96
N ASP A 58 -8.47 3.23 4.51
CA ASP A 58 -9.34 2.05 4.55
C ASP A 58 -8.98 1.04 5.63
N THR A 59 -7.90 1.26 6.39
CA THR A 59 -7.42 0.32 7.40
C THR A 59 -7.11 1.03 8.73
N PRO A 60 -6.89 0.29 9.83
CA PRO A 60 -6.51 0.88 11.12
C PRO A 60 -5.11 1.52 11.15
N TRP A 61 -4.32 1.44 10.08
CA TRP A 61 -3.01 2.07 10.01
C TRP A 61 -3.09 3.59 10.12
N THR A 62 -2.07 4.18 10.74
CA THR A 62 -1.95 5.63 10.91
C THR A 62 -0.71 6.17 10.22
N LEU A 63 -0.72 7.47 9.92
CA LEU A 63 0.47 8.17 9.40
C LEU A 63 1.66 8.04 10.36
N ALA A 64 1.42 8.05 11.68
CA ALA A 64 2.48 7.89 12.67
C ALA A 64 3.19 6.53 12.55
N GLN A 65 2.43 5.45 12.38
CA GLN A 65 2.99 4.12 12.14
C GLN A 65 3.78 4.05 10.82
N LEU A 66 3.28 4.68 9.74
CA LEU A 66 4.04 4.75 8.49
C LEU A 66 5.36 5.52 8.65
N THR A 67 5.37 6.60 9.44
CA THR A 67 6.60 7.33 9.76
C THR A 67 7.59 6.48 10.56
N GLU A 68 7.11 5.68 11.52
CA GLU A 68 7.94 4.72 12.27
C GLU A 68 8.55 3.64 11.36
N GLU A 69 7.81 3.24 10.31
CA GLU A 69 8.26 2.32 9.27
C GLU A 69 9.21 2.95 8.24
N GLY A 70 9.51 4.26 8.36
CA GLY A 70 10.47 4.97 7.53
C GLY A 70 9.92 5.51 6.21
N PHE A 71 8.64 5.90 6.19
CA PHE A 71 7.97 6.63 5.10
C PHE A 71 7.77 8.11 5.41
#